data_AF-U6CYZ4-F1
#
_entry.id   AF-U6CYZ4-F1
#
_cell.length_a   1.000
_cell.length_b   1.000
_cell.length_c   1.000
_cell.angle_alpha   90.00
_cell.angle_beta   90.00
_cell.angle_gamma   90.00
#
_symmetry.space_group_name_H-M   'P 1'
#
loop_
_entity.id
_entity.type
_entity.pdbx_description
1 polymer ?
#
loop_
_entity_poly.entity_id
_entity_poly.type
_entity_poly.pdbx_seq_one_letter_code
_entity_poly.pdbx_strand_id
1 'polypeptide(L)'
;SACTTKKTKNSSTSGSRILKMMELEQVGRNYYNKREAMEFHDHKLVIWPGYVTSILEYETSITLCADVNHKLFRMQTAYDLISDIRDGFPTKQELQEQVSKRLVGSVVSTMYNNKTYRVDAINWEETPRTTFKTSDGAEITFVEYYKTRYDQVVTELNQPLLISKGKWQKSKQDTPHEPILLVPQLCNLTGLTDELRKNYRVMRDLALHMRLDPEKRQHELRKLMNTIQTNKEIQ
;
A
#
# COMPACT_ATOMS: atom_id res chain seq x y z
N SER A 1 -24.89 -33.63 -11.37
CA SER A 1 -24.01 -33.12 -12.44
C SER A 1 -23.37 -31.81 -12.01
N ALA A 2 -22.08 -31.84 -11.68
CA ALA A 2 -21.34 -30.66 -11.23
C ALA A 2 -21.12 -29.72 -12.42
N CYS A 3 -21.74 -28.53 -12.39
CA CYS A 3 -21.51 -27.49 -13.38
C CYS A 3 -20.30 -26.68 -12.96
N THR A 4 -19.15 -26.97 -13.57
CA THR A 4 -17.90 -26.24 -13.39
C THR A 4 -17.99 -24.93 -14.17
N THR A 5 -18.36 -23.83 -13.51
CA THR A 5 -18.33 -22.50 -14.13
C THR A 5 -16.87 -22.06 -14.29
N LYS A 6 -16.34 -22.18 -15.50
CA LYS A 6 -15.06 -21.60 -15.90
C LYS A 6 -15.14 -20.08 -15.71
N LYS A 7 -14.43 -19.54 -14.71
CA LYS A 7 -14.18 -18.10 -14.57
C LYS A 7 -13.55 -17.58 -15.87
N THR A 8 -14.29 -16.75 -16.59
CA THR A 8 -13.83 -15.95 -17.71
C THR A 8 -12.74 -14.98 -17.23
N LYS A 9 -11.48 -15.33 -17.50
CA LYS A 9 -10.29 -14.52 -17.19
C LYS A 9 -10.16 -13.25 -18.06
N ASN A 10 -11.00 -13.07 -19.08
CA ASN A 10 -10.77 -12.05 -20.12
C ASN A 10 -11.46 -10.70 -19.84
N SER A 11 -12.58 -10.66 -19.13
CA SER A 11 -13.33 -9.41 -18.88
C SER A 11 -12.72 -8.55 -17.76
N SER A 12 -12.12 -9.18 -16.74
CA SER A 12 -11.46 -8.47 -15.64
C SER A 12 -10.23 -7.66 -16.07
N THR A 13 -9.56 -8.11 -17.15
CA THR A 13 -8.37 -7.47 -17.71
C THR A 13 -8.69 -6.15 -18.41
N SER A 14 -9.85 -6.05 -19.07
CA SER A 14 -10.26 -4.84 -19.81
C SER A 14 -10.62 -3.69 -18.86
N GLY A 15 -11.40 -3.95 -17.80
CA GLY A 15 -11.70 -2.93 -16.77
C GLY A 15 -10.45 -2.43 -16.03
N SER A 16 -9.48 -3.31 -15.80
CA SER A 16 -8.18 -2.96 -15.22
C SER A 16 -7.36 -2.02 -16.12
N ARG A 17 -7.43 -2.19 -17.46
CA ARG A 17 -6.73 -1.32 -18.41
C ARG A 17 -7.32 0.08 -18.42
N ILE A 18 -8.65 0.20 -18.50
CA ILE A 18 -9.35 1.50 -18.53
C ILE A 18 -8.99 2.34 -17.29
N LEU A 19 -9.06 1.76 -16.10
CA LEU A 19 -8.76 2.48 -14.87
C LEU A 19 -7.27 2.86 -14.73
N LYS A 20 -6.36 2.08 -15.33
CA LYS A 20 -4.94 2.45 -15.43
C LYS A 20 -4.70 3.59 -16.41
N MET A 21 -5.46 3.65 -17.51
CA MET A 21 -5.41 4.75 -18.49
C MET A 21 -5.98 6.05 -17.93
N MET A 22 -6.81 5.97 -16.89
CA MET A 22 -7.22 7.11 -16.06
C MET A 22 -6.18 7.51 -15.00
N GLU A 23 -4.96 6.97 -15.08
CA GLU A 23 -3.85 7.25 -14.17
C GLU A 23 -4.17 6.96 -12.69
N LEU A 24 -5.11 6.05 -12.43
CA LEU A 24 -5.42 5.60 -11.08
C LEU A 24 -4.41 4.54 -10.62
N GLU A 25 -3.98 4.65 -9.36
CA GLU A 25 -3.09 3.67 -8.74
C GLU A 25 -3.86 2.46 -8.24
N GLN A 26 -3.44 1.28 -8.69
CA GLN A 26 -4.00 0.02 -8.22
C GLN A 26 -3.47 -0.31 -6.81
N VAL A 27 -4.36 -0.44 -5.83
CA VAL A 27 -4.04 -0.89 -4.47
C VAL A 27 -4.91 -2.09 -4.13
N GLY A 28 -4.32 -3.28 -4.18
CA GLY A 28 -5.05 -4.54 -4.09
C GLY A 28 -5.93 -4.78 -5.32
N ARG A 29 -7.25 -4.83 -5.13
CA ARG A 29 -8.22 -5.06 -6.22
C ARG A 29 -8.92 -3.79 -6.72
N ASN A 30 -8.65 -2.65 -6.09
CA ASN A 30 -9.33 -1.39 -6.31
C ASN A 30 -8.34 -0.33 -6.83
N TYR A 31 -8.87 0.76 -7.36
CA TYR A 31 -8.11 1.84 -7.98
C TYR A 31 -8.38 3.16 -7.28
N TYR A 32 -7.33 3.93 -7.04
CA TYR A 32 -7.39 5.17 -6.26
C TYR A 32 -6.63 6.29 -6.96
N ASN A 33 -7.15 7.50 -6.84
CA ASN A 33 -6.55 8.70 -7.40
C ASN A 33 -5.62 9.33 -6.36
N LYS A 34 -4.31 9.15 -6.53
CA LYS A 34 -3.30 9.77 -5.67
C LYS A 34 -3.21 11.29 -5.86
N ARG A 35 -3.57 11.82 -7.03
CA ARG A 35 -3.47 13.26 -7.34
C ARG A 35 -4.54 14.08 -6.61
N GLU A 36 -5.67 13.46 -6.32
CA GLU A 36 -6.75 14.03 -5.50
C GLU A 36 -6.67 13.59 -4.04
N ALA A 37 -5.47 13.22 -3.57
CA ALA A 37 -5.26 12.83 -2.17
C ALA A 37 -5.53 14.01 -1.22
N MET A 38 -6.18 13.70 -0.10
CA MET A 38 -6.47 14.65 0.96
C MET A 38 -5.64 14.34 2.21
N GLU A 39 -4.86 15.31 2.67
CA GLU A 39 -3.92 15.15 3.77
C GLU A 39 -4.44 15.75 5.07
N PHE A 40 -4.36 14.97 6.15
CA PHE A 40 -4.73 15.33 7.51
C PHE A 40 -3.44 15.41 8.34
N HIS A 41 -2.78 16.56 8.25
CA HIS A 41 -1.45 16.80 8.81
C HIS A 41 -1.39 16.59 10.33
N ASP A 42 -2.42 17.05 11.05
CA ASP A 42 -2.56 16.90 12.52
C ASP A 42 -2.47 15.45 12.99
N HIS A 43 -2.73 14.49 12.09
CA HIS A 43 -2.78 13.07 12.40
C HIS A 43 -1.86 12.23 11.50
N LYS A 44 -1.06 12.86 10.63
CA LYS A 44 -0.18 12.21 9.64
C LYS A 44 -0.94 11.16 8.82
N LEU A 45 -2.16 11.48 8.38
CA LEU A 45 -3.02 10.60 7.59
C LEU A 45 -3.26 11.19 6.19
N VAL A 46 -3.43 10.32 5.21
CA VAL A 46 -3.82 10.72 3.85
C VAL A 46 -4.93 9.81 3.33
N ILE A 47 -5.96 10.41 2.74
CA ILE A 47 -7.06 9.71 2.09
C ILE A 47 -6.88 9.80 0.59
N TRP A 48 -6.89 8.67 -0.09
CA TRP A 48 -6.98 8.63 -1.55
C TRP A 48 -8.42 8.28 -1.94
N PRO A 49 -9.12 9.17 -2.66
CA PRO A 49 -10.41 8.85 -3.26
C PRO A 49 -10.21 7.81 -4.36
N GLY A 50 -11.25 7.04 -4.67
CA GLY A 50 -11.17 6.01 -5.67
C GLY A 50 -12.49 5.29 -5.87
N TYR A 51 -12.40 4.19 -6.60
CA TYR A 51 -13.58 3.44 -7.01
C TYR A 51 -13.36 1.94 -6.81
N VAL A 52 -14.41 1.27 -6.35
CA VAL A 52 -14.51 -0.18 -6.44
C VAL A 52 -15.30 -0.47 -7.69
N THR A 53 -14.74 -1.27 -8.58
CA THR A 53 -15.40 -1.64 -9.84
C THR A 53 -15.52 -3.15 -9.95
N SER A 54 -16.68 -3.64 -10.38
CA SER A 54 -16.89 -5.04 -10.75
C SER A 54 -17.64 -5.15 -12.07
N ILE A 55 -17.22 -6.09 -12.91
CA ILE A 55 -17.93 -6.42 -14.15
C ILE A 55 -18.78 -7.66 -13.84
N LEU A 56 -20.09 -7.52 -14.00
CA LEU A 56 -21.07 -8.56 -13.73
C LEU A 56 -21.89 -8.81 -14.99
N GLU A 57 -22.18 -10.08 -15.25
CA GLU A 57 -23.11 -10.48 -16.30
C GLU A 57 -24.50 -10.57 -15.69
N TYR A 58 -25.43 -9.80 -16.24
CA TYR A 58 -26.86 -9.84 -15.95
C TYR A 58 -27.58 -10.51 -17.13
N GLU A 59 -28.84 -10.92 -16.93
CA GLU A 59 -29.62 -11.77 -17.84
C GLU A 59 -29.55 -11.38 -19.32
N THR A 60 -29.37 -10.10 -19.64
CA THR A 60 -29.37 -9.59 -21.02
C THR A 60 -28.13 -8.74 -21.36
N SER A 61 -27.22 -8.48 -20.43
CA SER A 61 -26.09 -7.58 -20.67
C SER A 61 -24.94 -7.73 -19.67
N ILE A 62 -23.76 -7.26 -20.06
CA ILE A 62 -22.62 -7.11 -19.15
C ILE A 62 -22.66 -5.70 -18.57
N THR A 63 -22.70 -5.60 -17.25
CA THR A 63 -22.78 -4.34 -16.51
C THR A 63 -21.49 -4.08 -15.77
N LEU A 64 -20.99 -2.84 -15.84
CA LEU A 64 -19.96 -2.33 -14.95
C LEU A 64 -20.64 -1.72 -13.71
N CYS A 65 -20.44 -2.34 -12.57
CA CYS A 65 -20.83 -1.76 -11.28
C CYS A 65 -19.65 -0.96 -10.72
N ALA A 66 -19.90 0.27 -10.29
CA ALA A 66 -18.93 1.12 -9.63
C ALA A 66 -19.51 1.71 -8.36
N ASP A 67 -18.69 1.80 -7.31
CA ASP A 67 -19.02 2.53 -6.09
C ASP A 67 -17.82 3.39 -5.65
N VAL A 68 -18.11 4.50 -4.98
CA VAL A 68 -17.10 5.41 -4.46
C VAL A 68 -16.48 4.80 -3.22
N ASN A 69 -15.16 4.80 -3.16
CA ASN A 69 -14.43 4.24 -2.04
C ASN A 69 -13.19 5.06 -1.72
N HIS A 70 -12.77 5.00 -0.46
CA HIS A 70 -11.65 5.78 0.04
C HIS A 70 -10.60 4.84 0.64
N LYS A 71 -9.34 5.07 0.31
CA LYS A 71 -8.23 4.37 0.95
C LYS A 71 -7.50 5.30 1.90
N LEU A 72 -7.40 4.88 3.16
CA LEU A 72 -6.66 5.60 4.18
C LEU A 72 -5.24 5.04 4.30
N PHE A 73 -4.26 5.93 4.27
CA PHE A 73 -2.84 5.63 4.48
C PHE A 73 -2.28 6.49 5.61
N ARG A 74 -1.22 6.01 6.26
CA ARG A 74 -0.43 6.83 7.17
C ARG A 74 0.74 7.43 6.38
N MET A 75 0.96 8.72 6.58
CA MET A 75 2.11 9.43 6.01
C MET A 75 3.41 9.04 6.73
N GLN A 76 3.29 8.60 7.99
CA GLN A 76 4.43 8.17 8.79
C GLN A 76 5.09 6.90 8.21
N THR A 77 6.40 6.97 8.01
CA THR A 77 7.24 5.84 7.64
C THR A 77 7.57 4.97 8.86
N ALA A 78 8.03 3.74 8.63
CA ALA A 78 8.55 2.90 9.69
C ALA A 78 9.81 3.54 10.32
N TYR A 79 10.60 4.29 9.54
CA TYR A 79 11.73 5.04 10.08
C TYR A 79 11.31 6.16 11.02
N ASP A 80 10.27 6.93 10.67
CA ASP A 80 9.77 8.00 11.54
C ASP A 80 9.35 7.44 12.89
N LEU A 81 8.70 6.27 12.92
CA LEU A 81 8.36 5.60 14.18
C LEU A 81 9.60 5.18 14.97
N ILE A 82 10.65 4.69 14.30
CA ILE A 82 11.92 4.35 14.96
C ILE A 82 12.55 5.61 15.55
N SER A 83 12.53 6.73 14.81
CA SER A 83 13.05 8.02 15.26
C SER A 83 12.27 8.56 16.45
N ASP A 84 10.93 8.52 16.41
CA ASP A 84 10.06 8.98 17.49
C ASP A 84 10.29 8.20 18.80
N ILE A 85 10.62 6.90 18.71
CA ILE A 85 10.93 6.08 19.89
C ILE A 85 12.36 6.37 20.39
N ARG A 86 13.31 6.64 19.49
CA ARG A 86 14.72 6.91 19.84
C ARG A 86 14.88 8.03 20.85
N ASP A 87 14.06 9.06 20.77
CA ASP A 87 14.16 10.22 21.65
C ASP A 87 13.67 9.94 23.09
N GLY A 88 12.99 8.81 23.32
CA GLY A 88 12.41 8.44 24.61
C GLY A 88 13.20 7.42 25.44
N PHE A 89 14.26 6.81 24.88
CA PHE A 89 15.00 5.72 25.56
C PHE A 89 16.52 5.91 25.48
N PRO A 90 17.23 5.94 26.63
CA PRO A 90 18.67 6.21 26.65
C PRO A 90 19.53 5.00 26.22
N THR A 91 19.04 3.77 26.41
CA THR A 91 19.82 2.55 26.15
C THR A 91 19.48 1.93 24.80
N LYS A 92 20.50 1.48 24.05
CA LYS A 92 20.32 0.79 22.75
C LYS A 92 19.41 -0.44 22.85
N GLN A 93 19.55 -1.24 23.91
CA GLN A 93 18.76 -2.47 24.09
C GLN A 93 17.28 -2.18 24.32
N GLU A 94 16.97 -1.22 25.20
CA GLU A 94 15.58 -0.79 25.47
C GLU A 94 14.94 -0.20 24.21
N LEU A 95 15.68 0.61 23.46
CA LEU A 95 15.23 1.14 22.18
C LEU A 95 14.86 0.02 21.20
N GLN A 96 15.74 -0.96 21.02
CA GLN A 96 15.50 -2.09 20.11
C GLN A 96 14.27 -2.91 20.52
N GLU A 97 14.06 -3.12 21.83
CA GLU A 97 12.91 -3.83 22.35
C GLU A 97 11.60 -3.08 22.06
N GLN A 98 11.56 -1.77 22.35
CA GLN A 98 10.37 -0.94 22.14
C GLN A 98 10.01 -0.79 20.66
N VAL A 99 11.02 -0.61 19.80
CA VAL A 99 10.82 -0.60 18.35
C VAL A 99 10.28 -1.94 17.88
N SER A 100 10.88 -3.05 18.31
CA SER A 100 10.44 -4.39 17.93
C SER A 100 9.00 -4.65 18.37
N LYS A 101 8.62 -4.24 19.57
CA LYS A 101 7.25 -4.36 20.10
C LYS A 101 6.21 -3.62 19.27
N ARG A 102 6.58 -2.49 18.66
CA ARG A 102 5.66 -1.66 17.86
C ARG A 102 5.64 -2.06 16.38
N LEU A 103 6.78 -2.49 15.81
CA LEU A 103 6.91 -2.80 14.39
C LEU A 103 6.70 -4.27 14.05
N VAL A 104 7.18 -5.21 14.85
CA VAL A 104 7.05 -6.64 14.55
C VAL A 104 5.57 -7.05 14.61
N GLY A 105 5.11 -7.72 13.58
CA GLY A 105 3.70 -8.08 13.36
C GLY A 105 2.88 -7.00 12.64
N SER A 106 3.39 -5.77 12.53
CA SER A 106 2.73 -4.72 11.76
C SER A 106 2.82 -4.98 10.26
N VAL A 107 1.96 -4.29 9.49
CA VAL A 107 1.99 -4.32 8.03
C VAL A 107 2.46 -2.95 7.53
N VAL A 108 3.49 -2.97 6.69
CA VAL A 108 4.01 -1.80 6.00
C VAL A 108 3.66 -1.85 4.51
N SER A 109 3.53 -0.69 3.88
CA SER A 109 3.29 -0.52 2.45
C SER A 109 4.43 0.26 1.83
N THR A 110 4.90 -0.18 0.68
CA THR A 110 5.94 0.49 -0.10
C THR A 110 5.30 1.27 -1.23
N MET A 111 5.36 2.61 -1.16
CA MET A 111 4.62 3.49 -2.07
C MET A 111 5.13 3.45 -3.52
N TYR A 112 6.39 3.07 -3.73
CA TYR A 112 7.00 2.98 -5.06
C TYR A 112 6.51 1.79 -5.91
N ASN A 113 5.85 0.80 -5.31
CA ASN A 113 5.31 -0.37 -6.02
C ASN A 113 3.96 -0.86 -5.48
N ASN A 114 3.36 -0.15 -4.51
CA ASN A 114 2.09 -0.46 -3.84
C ASN A 114 1.99 -1.90 -3.31
N LYS A 115 3.12 -2.46 -2.87
CA LYS A 115 3.16 -3.77 -2.19
C LYS A 115 3.09 -3.59 -0.68
N THR A 116 2.49 -4.56 -0.02
CA THR A 116 2.39 -4.62 1.43
C THR A 116 3.17 -5.81 1.97
N TYR A 117 3.88 -5.60 3.07
CA TYR A 117 4.72 -6.60 3.73
C TYR A 117 4.37 -6.67 5.20
N ARG A 118 4.31 -7.88 5.76
CA ARG A 118 4.28 -8.07 7.21
C ARG A 118 5.72 -8.01 7.71
N VAL A 119 5.96 -7.21 8.74
CA VAL A 119 7.26 -7.17 9.42
C VAL A 119 7.32 -8.35 10.38
N ASP A 120 8.25 -9.27 10.14
CA ASP A 120 8.43 -10.48 10.97
C ASP A 120 9.59 -10.34 11.95
N ALA A 121 10.59 -9.53 11.61
CA ALA A 121 11.71 -9.19 12.48
C ALA A 121 12.39 -7.89 12.00
N ILE A 122 13.38 -7.42 12.75
CA ILE A 122 14.23 -6.28 12.39
C ILE A 122 15.68 -6.77 12.39
N ASN A 123 16.40 -6.48 11.32
CA ASN A 123 17.84 -6.68 11.23
C ASN A 123 18.54 -5.41 11.70
N TRP A 124 19.23 -5.50 12.84
CA TRP A 124 19.94 -4.38 13.46
C TRP A 124 21.41 -4.29 13.07
N GLU A 125 21.94 -5.31 12.39
CA GLU A 125 23.34 -5.41 12.01
C GLU A 125 23.59 -4.81 10.62
N GLU A 126 22.61 -4.98 9.73
CA GLU A 126 22.67 -4.44 8.37
C GLU A 126 22.00 -3.07 8.25
N THR A 127 22.48 -2.29 7.29
CA THR A 127 22.03 -0.93 7.02
C THR A 127 21.78 -0.76 5.52
N PRO A 128 21.17 0.34 5.06
CA PRO A 128 21.06 0.63 3.63
C PRO A 128 22.39 0.60 2.85
N ARG A 129 23.54 0.74 3.52
CA ARG A 129 24.88 0.65 2.91
C ARG A 129 25.34 -0.79 2.69
N THR A 130 24.70 -1.77 3.31
CA THR A 130 25.02 -3.18 3.12
C THR A 130 24.68 -3.61 1.70
N THR A 131 25.49 -4.52 1.15
CA THR A 131 25.29 -5.11 -0.17
C THR A 131 24.45 -6.38 -0.10
N PHE A 132 23.72 -6.67 -1.17
CA PHE A 132 23.02 -7.94 -1.36
C PHE A 132 23.13 -8.38 -2.82
N LYS A 133 22.89 -9.66 -3.07
CA LYS A 133 22.88 -10.22 -4.43
C LYS A 133 21.52 -10.04 -5.08
N THR A 134 21.49 -9.44 -6.25
CA THR A 134 20.30 -9.32 -7.07
C THR A 134 19.97 -10.64 -7.79
N SER A 135 18.80 -10.71 -8.42
CA SER A 135 18.36 -11.90 -9.16
C SER A 135 19.27 -12.28 -10.34
N ASP A 136 19.99 -11.30 -10.88
CA ASP A 136 21.00 -11.43 -11.94
C ASP A 136 22.40 -11.78 -11.38
N GLY A 137 22.53 -11.91 -10.07
CA GLY A 137 23.77 -12.30 -9.40
C GLY A 137 24.75 -11.16 -9.15
N ALA A 138 24.43 -9.94 -9.58
CA ALA A 138 25.23 -8.75 -9.29
C ALA A 138 25.12 -8.39 -7.79
N GLU A 139 26.19 -7.83 -7.25
CA GLU A 139 26.20 -7.31 -5.88
C GLU A 139 25.97 -5.80 -5.91
N ILE A 140 24.99 -5.34 -5.13
CA ILE A 140 24.57 -3.93 -5.10
C ILE A 140 24.16 -3.54 -3.68
N THR A 141 24.31 -2.27 -3.32
CA THR A 141 23.77 -1.77 -2.04
C THR A 141 22.26 -1.56 -2.11
N PHE A 142 21.57 -1.55 -0.95
CA PHE A 142 20.16 -1.18 -0.93
C PHE A 142 19.91 0.23 -1.48
N VAL A 143 20.77 1.20 -1.17
CA VAL A 143 20.67 2.58 -1.66
C VAL A 143 20.68 2.63 -3.20
N GLU A 144 21.68 2.01 -3.82
CA GLU A 144 21.81 1.99 -5.29
C GLU A 144 20.67 1.22 -5.96
N TYR A 145 20.25 0.10 -5.36
CA TYR A 145 19.13 -0.67 -5.86
C TYR A 145 17.84 0.17 -5.90
N TYR A 146 17.49 0.82 -4.79
CA TYR A 146 16.29 1.63 -4.71
C TYR A 146 16.33 2.85 -5.63
N LYS A 147 17.50 3.48 -5.79
CA LYS A 147 17.70 4.60 -6.71
C LYS A 147 17.57 4.15 -8.17
N THR A 148 18.23 3.07 -8.56
CA THR A 148 18.25 2.62 -9.97
C THR A 148 16.91 2.02 -10.39
N ARG A 149 16.27 1.22 -9.52
CA ARG A 149 15.08 0.44 -9.87
C ARG A 149 13.78 1.22 -9.69
N TYR A 150 13.75 2.18 -8.76
CA TYR A 150 12.51 2.88 -8.37
C TYR A 150 12.67 4.40 -8.24
N ASP A 151 13.83 4.96 -8.59
CA ASP A 151 14.17 6.38 -8.42
C ASP A 151 13.95 6.90 -6.98
N GLN A 152 14.10 6.02 -5.98
CA GLN A 152 13.93 6.39 -4.57
C GLN A 152 15.28 6.75 -3.95
N VAL A 153 15.31 7.88 -3.24
CA VAL A 153 16.51 8.35 -2.53
C VAL A 153 16.39 7.96 -1.06
N VAL A 154 17.37 7.20 -0.56
CA VAL A 154 17.49 6.86 0.86
C VAL A 154 18.47 7.85 1.50
N THR A 155 17.98 8.68 2.42
CA THR A 155 18.82 9.68 3.11
C THR A 155 19.39 9.14 4.42
N GLU A 156 18.65 8.26 5.09
CA GLU A 156 18.98 7.76 6.42
C GLU A 156 19.79 6.47 6.33
N LEU A 157 21.11 6.59 6.23
CA LEU A 157 21.98 5.47 5.88
C LEU A 157 22.34 4.52 7.02
N ASN A 158 22.02 4.89 8.27
CA ASN A 158 22.33 4.11 9.47
C ASN A 158 21.10 3.44 10.09
N GLN A 159 19.95 3.49 9.42
CA GLN A 159 18.74 2.83 9.88
C GLN A 159 18.87 1.30 9.79
N PRO A 160 18.18 0.54 10.67
CA PRO A 160 18.11 -0.92 10.53
C PRO A 160 17.28 -1.31 9.31
N LEU A 161 17.23 -2.62 9.00
CA LEU A 161 16.37 -3.15 7.94
C LEU A 161 15.19 -3.95 8.51
N LEU A 162 14.03 -3.88 7.88
CA LEU A 162 12.88 -4.72 8.23
C LEU A 162 12.98 -6.06 7.50
N ILE A 163 12.70 -7.16 8.20
CA ILE A 163 12.64 -8.50 7.62
C ILE A 163 11.17 -8.87 7.38
N SER A 164 10.85 -9.29 6.16
CA SER A 164 9.58 -9.92 5.80
C SER A 164 9.83 -11.30 5.20
N LYS A 165 9.31 -12.35 5.85
CA LYS A 165 9.48 -13.75 5.42
C LYS A 165 8.47 -14.16 4.34
N GLY A 166 7.54 -13.27 3.97
CA GLY A 166 6.51 -13.54 2.97
C GLY A 166 5.46 -14.56 3.44
N LYS A 167 4.51 -14.88 2.56
CA LYS A 167 3.55 -15.98 2.78
C LYS A 167 3.99 -17.18 1.97
N TRP A 168 3.98 -18.35 2.61
CA TRP A 168 4.27 -19.61 1.95
C TRP A 168 3.24 -19.86 0.83
N GLN A 169 3.70 -19.95 -0.42
CA GLN A 169 2.84 -20.33 -1.53
C GLN A 169 2.66 -21.84 -1.49
N LYS A 170 1.41 -22.33 -1.41
CA LYS A 170 1.08 -23.76 -1.32
C LYS A 170 1.73 -24.64 -2.41
N SER A 171 2.17 -24.04 -3.52
CA SER A 171 2.78 -24.71 -4.68
C SER A 171 4.31 -24.73 -4.70
N LYS A 172 5.01 -24.10 -3.74
CA LYS A 172 6.48 -24.01 -3.70
C LYS A 172 7.00 -24.34 -2.31
N GLN A 173 6.74 -25.57 -1.87
CA GLN A 173 7.15 -26.04 -0.54
C GLN A 173 8.68 -26.24 -0.43
N ASP A 174 9.31 -26.60 -1.55
CA ASP A 174 10.72 -27.03 -1.61
C ASP A 174 11.73 -25.94 -1.96
N THR A 175 11.30 -24.69 -2.17
CA THR A 175 12.25 -23.59 -2.45
C THR A 175 12.51 -22.80 -1.16
N PRO A 176 13.76 -22.72 -0.67
CA PRO A 176 14.11 -21.83 0.43
C PRO A 176 13.66 -20.41 0.08
N HIS A 177 12.73 -19.86 0.85
CA HIS A 177 12.29 -18.48 0.67
C HIS A 177 13.26 -17.59 1.42
N GLU A 178 14.16 -16.93 0.70
CA GLU A 178 15.01 -15.91 1.31
C GLU A 178 14.13 -14.78 1.87
N PRO A 179 14.39 -14.31 3.10
CA PRO A 179 13.65 -13.20 3.68
C PRO A 179 13.87 -11.94 2.84
N ILE A 180 12.81 -11.16 2.67
CA ILE A 180 12.90 -9.85 2.02
C ILE A 180 13.34 -8.83 3.07
N LEU A 181 14.43 -8.13 2.78
CA LEU A 181 14.90 -6.99 3.56
C LEU A 181 14.34 -5.69 2.96
N LEU A 182 13.80 -4.82 3.81
CA LEU A 182 13.18 -3.56 3.42
C LEU A 182 13.78 -2.40 4.20
N VAL A 183 14.00 -1.27 3.53
CA VAL A 183 14.47 -0.03 4.15
C VAL A 183 13.29 0.69 4.83
N PRO A 184 13.30 0.91 6.17
CA PRO A 184 12.19 1.51 6.91
C PRO A 184 11.72 2.87 6.39
N GLN A 185 12.64 3.71 5.89
CA GLN A 185 12.33 5.03 5.32
C GLN A 185 11.42 4.95 4.09
N LEU A 186 11.47 3.84 3.34
CA LEU A 186 10.65 3.63 2.14
C LEU A 186 9.36 2.84 2.43
N CYS A 187 9.08 2.58 3.71
CA CYS A 187 7.98 1.74 4.16
C CYS A 187 7.00 2.56 5.00
N ASN A 188 5.83 2.90 4.45
CA ASN A 188 4.77 3.55 5.19
C ASN A 188 4.02 2.56 6.08
N LEU A 189 3.70 2.97 7.30
CA LEU A 189 2.87 2.16 8.18
C LEU A 189 1.43 2.09 7.64
N THR A 190 0.77 0.95 7.80
CA THR A 190 -0.61 0.79 7.33
C THR A 190 -1.60 0.58 8.46
N GLY A 191 -2.88 0.81 8.15
CA GLY A 191 -3.98 0.70 9.09
C GLY A 191 -4.05 1.87 10.06
N LEU A 192 -5.20 1.99 10.73
CA LEU A 192 -5.34 2.87 11.88
C LEU A 192 -4.70 2.22 13.10
N THR A 193 -3.94 2.97 13.88
CA THR A 193 -3.54 2.53 15.22
C THR A 193 -4.75 2.51 16.13
N ASP A 194 -4.72 1.71 17.20
CA ASP A 194 -5.82 1.70 18.18
C ASP A 194 -5.98 3.06 18.87
N GLU A 195 -4.88 3.80 19.02
CA GLU A 195 -4.88 5.18 19.52
C GLU A 195 -5.67 6.11 18.57
N LEU A 196 -5.43 6.04 17.26
CA LEU A 196 -6.19 6.81 16.26
C LEU A 196 -7.66 6.39 16.21
N ARG A 197 -7.96 5.08 16.31
CA ARG A 197 -9.34 4.58 16.35
C ARG A 197 -10.13 5.08 17.57
N LYS A 198 -9.46 5.21 18.71
CA LYS A 198 -10.07 5.71 19.96
C LYS A 198 -10.21 7.23 19.97
N ASN A 199 -9.50 7.96 19.11
CA ASN A 199 -9.61 9.41 19.03
C ASN A 199 -10.86 9.82 18.24
N TYR A 200 -11.90 10.26 18.97
CA TYR A 200 -13.17 10.66 18.38
C TYR A 200 -13.06 11.83 17.39
N ARG A 201 -12.15 12.79 17.61
CA ARG A 201 -11.97 13.94 16.71
C ARG A 201 -11.48 13.48 15.34
N VAL A 202 -10.42 12.65 15.35
CA VAL A 202 -9.89 12.01 14.13
C VAL A 202 -10.99 11.27 13.39
N MET A 203 -11.70 10.38 14.09
CA MET A 203 -12.71 9.54 13.45
C MET A 203 -13.90 10.33 12.91
N ARG A 204 -14.29 11.42 13.58
CA ARG A 204 -15.34 12.32 13.10
C ARG A 204 -14.90 13.05 11.84
N ASP A 205 -13.69 13.59 11.82
CA ASP A 205 -13.17 14.37 10.70
C ASP A 205 -12.91 13.47 9.48
N LEU A 206 -12.43 12.23 9.68
CA LEU A 206 -12.36 11.21 8.64
C LEU A 206 -13.76 10.85 8.10
N ALA A 207 -14.76 10.72 8.98
CA ALA A 207 -16.12 10.36 8.57
C ALA A 207 -16.76 11.44 7.67
N LEU A 208 -16.49 12.72 7.90
CA LEU A 208 -17.00 13.81 7.05
C LEU A 208 -16.56 13.68 5.59
N HIS A 209 -15.38 13.11 5.35
CA HIS A 209 -14.81 12.94 4.02
C HIS A 209 -15.11 11.56 3.42
N MET A 210 -15.17 10.52 4.24
CA MET A 210 -15.37 9.14 3.77
C MET A 210 -16.85 8.74 3.68
N ARG A 211 -17.76 9.38 4.43
CA ARG A 211 -19.19 9.09 4.42
C ARG A 211 -19.93 10.07 3.51
N LEU A 212 -20.05 9.69 2.24
CA LEU A 212 -20.80 10.45 1.26
C LEU A 212 -22.30 10.18 1.37
N ASP A 213 -23.08 11.25 1.39
CA ASP A 213 -24.52 11.22 1.15
C ASP A 213 -24.85 10.73 -0.28
N PRO A 214 -26.09 10.28 -0.55
CA PRO A 214 -26.47 9.72 -1.84
C PRO A 214 -26.23 10.65 -3.04
N GLU A 215 -26.45 11.96 -2.87
CA GLU A 215 -26.30 12.94 -3.95
C GLU A 215 -24.83 13.12 -4.33
N LYS A 216 -23.95 13.31 -3.33
CA LYS A 216 -22.50 13.37 -3.58
C LYS A 216 -21.97 12.08 -4.20
N ARG A 217 -22.42 10.91 -3.72
CA ARG A 217 -22.02 9.62 -4.30
C ARG A 217 -22.43 9.53 -5.77
N GLN A 218 -23.65 9.96 -6.12
CA GLN A 218 -24.09 9.98 -7.52
C GLN A 218 -23.25 10.96 -8.36
N HIS A 219 -22.91 12.13 -7.82
CA HIS A 219 -22.06 13.10 -8.50
C HIS A 219 -20.67 12.52 -8.84
N GLU A 220 -20.00 11.91 -7.87
CA GLU A 220 -18.68 11.28 -8.08
C GLU A 220 -18.72 10.13 -9.08
N LEU A 221 -19.79 9.33 -9.10
CA LEU A 221 -19.98 8.27 -10.09
C LEU A 221 -20.24 8.82 -11.49
N ARG A 222 -20.97 9.93 -11.62
CA ARG A 222 -21.14 10.63 -12.91
C ARG A 222 -19.82 11.22 -13.41
N LYS A 223 -18.99 11.78 -12.51
CA LYS A 223 -17.64 12.26 -12.84
C LYS A 223 -16.78 11.12 -13.41
N LEU A 224 -16.79 9.95 -12.78
CA LEU A 224 -16.12 8.75 -13.29
C LEU A 224 -16.62 8.38 -14.69
N MET A 225 -17.95 8.28 -14.87
CA MET A 225 -18.56 7.88 -16.14
C MET A 225 -18.21 8.84 -17.28
N ASN A 226 -18.29 10.15 -17.02
CA ASN A 226 -17.91 11.18 -17.98
C ASN A 226 -16.43 11.05 -18.35
N THR A 227 -15.54 10.86 -17.37
CA THR A 227 -14.10 10.71 -17.62
C THR A 227 -13.80 9.51 -18.51
N ILE A 228 -14.45 8.37 -18.26
CA ILE A 228 -14.34 7.16 -19.09
C ILE A 228 -14.81 7.44 -20.53
N GLN A 229 -15.92 8.16 -20.70
CA GLN A 229 -16.48 8.46 -22.03
C GLN A 229 -15.66 9.48 -22.82
N THR A 230 -15.08 10.48 -22.16
CA THR A 230 -14.36 11.58 -22.84
C THR A 230 -12.91 11.26 -23.18
N ASN A 231 -12.31 10.25 -22.53
CA ASN A 231 -10.91 9.92 -22.76
C ASN A 231 -10.76 9.11 -24.05
N LYS A 232 -10.24 9.74 -25.11
CA LYS A 232 -10.11 9.15 -26.44
C LYS A 232 -9.15 7.96 -26.51
N GLU A 233 -8.25 7.80 -25.53
CA GLU A 233 -7.38 6.62 -25.48
C GLU A 233 -8.09 5.38 -24.92
N ILE A 234 -9.22 5.57 -24.23
CA ILE A 234 -10.01 4.49 -23.62
C ILE A 234 -11.00 3.87 -24.63
N GLN A 235 -11.32 4.58 -25.72
CA GLN A 235 -12.17 4.14 -26.83
C GLN A 235 -11.36 3.42 -27.91
#